data_AF-A0A0P4UZ09-F1
#
_entry.id   AF-A0A0P4UZ09-F1
#
_cell.length_a   1.000
_cell.length_b   1.000
_cell.length_c   1.000
_cell.angle_alpha   90.00
_cell.angle_beta   90.00
_cell.angle_gamma   90.00
#
_symmetry.space_group_name_H-M   'P 1'
#
loop_
_entity.id
_entity.type
_entity.pdbx_description
1 polymer ?
#
loop_
_entity_poly.entity_id
_entity_poly.type
_entity_poly.pdbx_seq_one_letter_code
_entity_poly.pdbx_strand_id
1 'polypeptide(L)' 'MSYQSNRELPESVRDRLSETAQHFYRVAFNSAIQWYGEETKAHQIAWSAVRNQAVSLNSAIVEVL' A
#
# COMPACT_ATOMS: atom_id res chain seq x y z
N MET A 1 -10.49 -4.49 9.86
CA MET A 1 -9.94 -3.61 10.93
C MET A 1 -8.95 -2.61 10.32
N SER A 2 -8.51 -1.54 11.00
CA SER A 2 -7.44 -0.66 10.50
C SER A 2 -6.10 -0.97 11.17
N TYR A 3 -5.00 -0.78 10.45
CA TYR A 3 -3.64 -1.02 10.95
C TYR A 3 -3.02 0.27 11.49
N GLN A 4 -2.57 0.28 12.75
CA GLN A 4 -1.95 1.47 13.35
C GLN A 4 -0.48 1.62 12.95
N SER A 5 0.19 0.51 12.67
CA SER A 5 1.61 0.47 12.32
C SER A 5 1.92 -0.53 11.22
N ASN A 6 3.11 -0.42 10.59
CA ASN A 6 3.56 -1.39 9.59
C ASN A 6 3.75 -2.79 10.19
N ARG A 7 4.00 -2.88 11.50
CA ARG A 7 4.18 -4.16 12.20
C ARG A 7 2.88 -4.96 12.30
N GLU A 8 1.74 -4.30 12.20
CA GLU A 8 0.41 -4.95 12.22
C GLU A 8 -0.05 -5.43 10.84
N LEU A 9 0.68 -5.09 9.77
CA LEU A 9 0.38 -5.61 8.45
C LEU A 9 0.54 -7.14 8.42
N PRO A 10 -0.23 -7.84 7.57
CA PRO A 10 -0.04 -9.27 7.36
C PRO A 10 1.41 -9.57 6.98
N GLU A 11 1.93 -10.68 7.50
CA GLU A 11 3.32 -11.11 7.23
C GLU A 11 3.60 -11.17 5.72
N SER A 12 2.67 -11.72 4.94
CA SER A 12 2.75 -11.77 3.48
C SER A 12 2.86 -10.41 2.78
N VAL A 13 2.41 -9.33 3.42
CA VAL A 13 2.58 -7.95 2.94
C VAL A 13 3.94 -7.42 3.35
N ARG A 14 4.33 -7.61 4.62
CA ARG A 14 5.61 -7.11 5.16
C ARG A 14 6.81 -7.72 4.44
N ASP A 15 6.75 -9.02 4.12
CA ASP A 15 7.85 -9.74 3.49
C ASP A 15 8.04 -9.37 2.01
N ARG A 16 7.00 -8.83 1.37
CA ARG A 16 7.02 -8.48 -0.06
C ARG A 16 7.32 -7.01 -0.33
N LEU A 17 7.22 -6.15 0.68
CA LEU A 17 7.26 -4.71 0.53
C LEU A 17 8.36 -4.09 1.38
N SER A 18 9.09 -3.11 0.82
CA SER A 18 9.96 -2.24 1.61
C SER A 18 9.14 -1.42 2.62
N GLU A 19 9.78 -0.87 3.66
CA GLU A 19 9.10 -0.05 4.68
C GLU A 19 8.25 1.10 4.09
N THR A 20 8.79 1.77 3.06
CA THR A 20 8.08 2.84 2.34
C THR A 20 6.84 2.30 1.62
N ALA A 21 6.94 1.15 0.95
CA ALA A 21 5.80 0.54 0.28
C ALA A 21 4.75 0.02 1.29
N GLN A 22 5.19 -0.50 2.44
CA GLN A 22 4.30 -0.86 3.55
C GLN A 22 3.52 0.35 4.08
N HIS A 23 4.17 1.52 4.17
CA HIS A 23 3.48 2.76 4.56
C HIS A 23 2.33 3.11 3.60
N PHE A 24 2.59 3.12 2.29
CA PHE A 24 1.56 3.39 1.28
C PHE A 24 0.45 2.34 1.30
N TYR A 25 0.81 1.07 1.44
CA TYR A 25 -0.14 -0.02 1.60
C TYR A 25 -1.09 0.24 2.78
N ARG A 26 -0.51 0.52 3.96
CA ARG A 26 -1.25 0.76 5.21
C ARG A 26 -2.22 1.92 5.09
N VAL A 27 -1.77 3.06 4.56
CA VAL A 27 -2.60 4.26 4.38
C VAL A 27 -3.77 3.98 3.44
N ALA A 28 -3.50 3.33 2.30
CA ALA A 28 -4.54 2.99 1.33
C ALA A 28 -5.54 1.97 1.88
N PHE A 29 -5.06 0.94 2.58
CA PHE A 29 -5.91 -0.06 3.22
C PHE A 29 -6.83 0.57 4.28
N ASN A 30 -6.27 1.38 5.18
CA ASN A 30 -7.02 2.03 6.24
C ASN A 30 -8.11 2.96 5.71
N SER A 31 -7.81 3.70 4.64
CA SER A 31 -8.80 4.51 3.94
C SER A 31 -9.90 3.62 3.34
N ALA A 32 -9.52 2.59 2.58
CA ALA A 32 -10.47 1.72 1.90
C ALA A 32 -11.38 0.96 2.88
N ILE A 33 -10.86 0.46 4.01
CA ILE A 33 -11.69 -0.23 5.01
C ILE A 33 -12.66 0.74 5.70
N GLN A 34 -12.26 2.00 5.92
CA GLN A 34 -13.14 3.04 6.47
C GLN A 34 -14.30 3.36 5.52
N TRP A 35 -14.04 3.44 4.21
CA TRP A 35 -15.06 3.79 3.22
C TRP A 35 -15.96 2.63 2.81
N TYR A 36 -15.40 1.43 2.69
CA TYR A 36 -16.11 0.28 2.09
C TYR A 36 -16.48 -0.81 3.09
N GLY A 37 -15.84 -0.88 4.26
CA GLY A 37 -16.09 -1.92 5.25
C GLY A 37 -15.74 -3.35 4.80
N GLU A 38 -15.10 -3.52 3.64
CA GLU A 38 -14.80 -4.82 3.03
C GLU A 38 -13.28 -5.05 2.95
N GLU A 39 -12.76 -6.00 3.72
CA GLU A 39 -11.31 -6.24 3.83
C GLU A 39 -10.68 -6.71 2.52
N THR A 40 -11.32 -7.63 1.79
CA THR A 40 -10.83 -8.12 0.49
C THR A 40 -10.63 -6.96 -0.48
N LYS A 41 -11.62 -6.05 -0.55
CA LYS A 41 -11.56 -4.86 -1.39
C LYS A 41 -10.49 -3.88 -0.91
N ALA A 42 -10.35 -3.68 0.40
CA ALA A 42 -9.32 -2.82 0.97
C ALA A 42 -7.91 -3.31 0.63
N HIS A 43 -7.66 -4.62 0.68
CA HIS A 43 -6.38 -5.21 0.25
C HIS A 43 -6.12 -4.99 -1.23
N GLN A 44 -7.13 -5.17 -2.11
CA GLN A 44 -6.98 -4.93 -3.55
C GLN A 44 -6.60 -3.47 -3.85
N ILE A 45 -7.28 -2.52 -3.20
CA ILE A 45 -6.99 -1.08 -3.34
C ILE A 45 -5.59 -0.76 -2.85
N ALA A 46 -5.19 -1.29 -1.70
CA ALA A 46 -3.85 -1.07 -1.15
C ALA A 46 -2.74 -1.59 -2.06
N TRP A 47 -2.92 -2.78 -2.66
CA TRP A 47 -1.97 -3.32 -3.63
C TRP A 47 -1.89 -2.48 -4.91
N SER A 48 -3.02 -1.92 -5.39
CA SER A 48 -3.03 -1.00 -6.53
C SER A 48 -2.30 0.30 -6.22
N ALA A 49 -2.47 0.86 -5.02
CA ALA A 49 -1.75 2.05 -4.59
C ALA A 49 -0.23 1.86 -4.60
N VAL A 50 0.26 0.72 -4.06
CA VAL A 50 1.69 0.39 -4.06
C VAL A 50 2.24 0.27 -5.49
N ARG A 51 1.52 -0.41 -6.39
CA ARG A 51 1.93 -0.53 -7.81
C ARG A 51 2.00 0.82 -8.50
N ASN A 52 1.01 1.68 -8.31
CA ASN A 52 0.98 3.01 -8.91
C ASN A 52 2.14 3.89 -8.42
N GLN A 53 2.47 3.79 -7.14
CA GLN A 53 3.60 4.52 -6.58
C GLN A 53 4.93 4.04 -7.20
N ALA A 54 5.12 2.72 -7.35
CA ALA A 54 6.30 2.16 -7.99
C ALA A 54 6.47 2.62 -9.45
N VAL A 55 5.39 2.65 -10.23
CA VAL A 55 5.40 3.17 -11.60
C VAL A 55 5.75 4.66 -11.62
N SER A 56 5.12 5.47 -10.75
CA SER A 56 5.38 6.91 -10.67
C SER A 56 6.84 7.23 -10.32
N LEU A 57 7.45 6.48 -9.40
CA LEU A 57 8.88 6.63 -9.07
C LEU A 57 9.77 6.28 -10.27
N ASN A 58 9.46 5.21 -11.00
CA ASN A 58 10.23 4.83 -12.18
C ASN A 58 10.10 5.89 -13.30
N SER A 59 8.91 6.43 -13.53
CA SER A 59 8.69 7.52 -14.48
C SER A 59 9.43 8.80 -14.09
N ALA A 60 9.40 9.18 -12.80
CA ALA A 60 10.13 10.36 -12.31
C ALA A 60 11.65 10.22 -12.46
N ILE A 61 12.20 9.01 -12.33
CA ILE A 61 13.63 8.75 -12.58
C ILE A 61 13.95 8.91 -14.08
N VAL A 62 13.09 8.46 -14.98
CA VAL A 62 13.31 8.57 -16.44
C VAL A 62 13.24 10.01 -16.94
N GLU A 63 12.38 10.86 -16.38
CA GLU A 63 12.27 12.28 -16.80
C GLU A 63 13.47 13.15 -16.36
N VAL A 64 14.26 12.70 -15.38
CA VAL A 64 15.39 13.48 -14.82
C VAL A 64 16.75 13.06 -15.42
N LEU A 65 16.79 11.97 -16.19
CA LEU A 65 17.98 11.46 -16.90
C LEU A 65 18.01 11.92 -18.36
#